data_AF-A0AAJ0CC17-F1
#
_entry.id   AF-A0AAJ0CC17-F1
#
_cell.length_a   1.000
_cell.length_b   1.000
_cell.length_c   1.000
_cell.angle_alpha   90.00
_cell.angle_beta   90.00
_cell.angle_gamma   90.00
#
_symmetry.space_group_name_H-M   'P 1'
#
loop_
_entity.id
_entity.type
_entity.pdbx_description
1 polymer ?
#
loop_
_entity_poly.entity_id
_entity_poly.type
_entity_poly.pdbx_seq_one_letter_code
_entity_poly.pdbx_strand_id
1 'polypeptide(L)'
;MLRPGQSRAGGDGDSNEDILPPFFNTTFSTHRVSDLYIGQQELTQTRLQQLAHRLRDTLVGDVVRGVQIGLESTETSAGQVGPLRSVTIRWFHAQRMLGGDLSYTEQDDGHGIDDAVMRQWNQLPERHKLGLWIEILHENASYVALLLPGHPGAITTASSDWAMQSGGAPLDVRADQDQFVRLPLLLLRMPQALKKVVGDWISTTFDCRVSKLNLGTRTLVTMWEDWIKIARLPGRGPDFTITLAFNVPIPAGEESEDDGNSNEPGLQSMDITISQQDLRLFVRAGEQSGELYRSTASGFWDTDPRERRRLAGANADDGWAWRTNQEPDEHPFTEGFARYLDHHLALNLFHPAVRIVQISCGCFVLAQSRLKIVKVGSESDDIARAAWVFVTRLGERLAPRGTVV
;
A
#
# COMPACT_ATOMS: atom_id res chain seq x y z
N MET A 1 -10.05 26.55 62.84
CA MET A 1 -9.52 27.85 63.30
C MET A 1 -8.20 28.05 62.57
N LEU A 2 -8.04 29.18 61.85
CA LEU A 2 -6.84 29.66 61.12
C LEU A 2 -6.36 28.84 59.90
N ARG A 3 -5.91 29.40 58.78
CA ARG A 3 -6.42 30.40 57.81
C ARG A 3 -5.61 30.12 56.51
N PRO A 4 -6.12 30.51 55.33
CA PRO A 4 -5.55 30.16 54.02
C PRO A 4 -4.64 31.26 53.44
N GLY A 5 -3.87 30.91 52.41
CA GLY A 5 -3.10 31.80 51.52
C GLY A 5 -2.05 30.98 50.75
N GLN A 6 -1.67 31.25 49.51
CA GLN A 6 -2.11 32.17 48.49
C GLN A 6 -1.44 31.72 47.17
N SER A 7 -2.17 31.87 46.07
CA SER A 7 -1.86 31.73 44.64
C SER A 7 -0.44 32.04 44.10
N ARG A 8 -0.02 31.27 43.08
CA ARG A 8 0.60 31.71 41.79
C ARG A 8 0.78 30.46 40.88
N ALA A 9 0.04 30.33 39.78
CA ALA A 9 0.20 30.95 38.46
C ALA A 9 1.24 30.24 37.57
N GLY A 10 0.78 29.83 36.38
CA GLY A 10 1.59 29.83 35.16
C GLY A 10 2.27 28.51 34.80
N GLY A 11 1.60 27.77 33.92
CA GLY A 11 2.17 26.62 33.22
C GLY A 11 1.18 26.06 32.19
N ASP A 12 0.60 26.94 31.37
CA ASP A 12 0.06 26.54 30.06
C ASP A 12 1.25 26.06 29.22
N GLY A 13 1.65 24.82 29.46
CA GLY A 13 2.45 24.05 28.53
C GLY A 13 1.46 23.48 27.53
N ASP A 14 1.41 24.10 26.37
CA ASP A 14 0.82 23.61 25.12
C ASP A 14 1.24 22.15 24.90
N SER A 15 0.48 21.22 25.49
CA SER A 15 0.52 19.81 25.17
C SER A 15 -0.27 19.66 23.89
N ASN A 16 0.35 20.12 22.81
CA ASN A 16 0.02 19.68 21.48
C ASN A 16 0.37 18.19 21.47
N GLU A 17 -0.52 17.34 22.04
CA GLU A 17 -0.50 15.90 21.82
C GLU A 17 -0.29 15.74 20.33
N ASP A 18 0.84 15.17 19.91
CA ASP A 18 1.22 15.04 18.50
C ASP A 18 0.07 14.32 17.76
N ILE A 19 -0.83 15.09 17.14
CA ILE A 19 -2.03 14.56 16.50
C ILE A 19 -1.57 13.78 15.28
N LEU A 20 -1.61 12.45 15.36
CA LEU A 20 -1.26 11.55 14.27
C LEU A 20 -2.50 11.18 13.45
N PRO A 21 -2.36 11.01 12.13
CA PRO A 21 -3.47 10.55 11.30
C PRO A 21 -3.93 9.15 11.72
N PRO A 22 -5.23 8.85 11.65
CA PRO A 22 -5.73 7.51 11.89
C PRO A 22 -5.17 6.57 10.81
N PHE A 23 -4.57 5.46 11.23
CA PHE A 23 -3.97 4.49 10.32
C PHE A 23 -4.38 3.06 10.62
N PHE A 24 -4.12 2.64 11.87
CA PHE A 24 -4.46 1.31 12.31
C PHE A 24 -5.97 1.13 12.36
N ASN A 25 -6.39 -0.13 12.15
CA ASN A 25 -7.77 -0.56 12.12
C ASN A 25 -8.63 0.16 11.06
N THR A 26 -8.01 0.91 10.15
CA THR A 26 -8.66 1.69 9.11
C THR A 26 -8.43 1.06 7.75
N THR A 27 -9.49 0.99 6.94
CA THR A 27 -9.38 0.57 5.54
C THR A 27 -9.08 1.79 4.66
N PHE A 28 -8.06 1.68 3.83
CA PHE A 28 -7.71 2.62 2.78
C PHE A 28 -7.84 2.00 1.40
N SER A 29 -8.23 2.80 0.41
CA SER A 29 -7.90 2.51 -0.98
C SER A 29 -6.53 3.04 -1.35
N THR A 30 -5.72 2.21 -1.99
CA THR A 30 -4.33 2.49 -2.34
C THR A 30 -4.21 3.05 -3.75
N HIS A 31 -3.39 4.08 -3.91
CA HIS A 31 -3.11 4.76 -5.17
C HIS A 31 -1.60 5.00 -5.27
N ARG A 32 -1.09 4.98 -6.50
CA ARG A 32 0.27 5.41 -6.84
C ARG A 32 0.24 6.88 -7.25
N VAL A 33 1.22 7.63 -6.77
CA VAL A 33 1.42 9.05 -7.12
C VAL A 33 2.83 9.20 -7.72
N SER A 34 2.96 9.97 -8.80
CA SER A 34 4.29 10.40 -9.27
C SER A 34 4.87 11.46 -8.36
N ASP A 35 6.12 11.86 -8.60
CA ASP A 35 6.73 12.92 -7.79
C ASP A 35 5.90 14.22 -7.89
N LEU A 36 5.69 14.86 -6.75
CA LEU A 36 4.87 16.06 -6.61
C LEU A 36 5.74 17.26 -6.98
N TYR A 37 5.38 17.99 -8.04
CA TYR A 37 6.04 19.23 -8.38
C TYR A 37 5.60 20.33 -7.41
N ILE A 38 6.55 20.86 -6.63
CA ILE A 38 6.32 21.96 -5.68
C ILE A 38 6.84 23.30 -6.20
N GLY A 39 7.67 23.27 -7.25
CA GLY A 39 8.34 24.45 -7.81
C GLY A 39 9.40 25.03 -6.87
N GLN A 40 9.73 26.31 -7.05
CA GLN A 40 10.77 26.99 -6.25
C GLN A 40 10.35 27.33 -4.81
N GLN A 41 9.06 27.19 -4.50
CA GLN A 41 8.55 27.41 -3.15
C GLN A 41 8.50 26.06 -2.44
N GLU A 42 8.97 26.02 -1.21
CA GLU A 42 8.78 24.84 -0.37
C GLU A 42 7.34 24.74 0.13
N LEU A 43 6.93 23.55 0.55
CA LEU A 43 5.63 23.31 1.20
C LEU A 43 5.68 23.70 2.67
N THR A 44 5.84 25.00 2.92
CA THR A 44 5.76 25.58 4.27
C THR A 44 4.36 25.45 4.85
N GLN A 45 4.24 25.53 6.18
CA GLN A 45 2.95 25.46 6.86
C GLN A 45 1.93 26.49 6.32
N THR A 46 2.38 27.71 6.03
CA THR A 46 1.54 28.77 5.46
C THR A 46 1.04 28.39 4.06
N ARG A 47 1.89 27.79 3.23
CA ARG A 47 1.50 27.32 1.90
C ARG A 47 0.51 26.14 1.99
N LEU A 48 0.72 25.21 2.92
CA LEU A 48 -0.23 24.12 3.17
C LEU A 48 -1.60 24.63 3.61
N GLN A 49 -1.66 25.67 4.46
CA GLN A 49 -2.91 26.32 4.83
C GLN A 49 -3.60 26.95 3.60
N GLN A 50 -2.85 27.62 2.72
CA GLN A 50 -3.42 28.17 1.48
C GLN A 50 -3.95 27.07 0.56
N LEU A 51 -3.23 25.96 0.42
CA LEU A 51 -3.67 24.79 -0.35
C LEU A 51 -4.93 24.17 0.26
N ALA A 52 -5.02 24.09 1.59
CA ALA A 52 -6.20 23.61 2.29
C ALA A 52 -7.43 24.48 2.02
N HIS A 53 -7.27 25.81 2.00
CA HIS A 53 -8.34 26.74 1.62
C HIS A 53 -8.77 26.55 0.16
N ARG A 54 -7.82 26.40 -0.78
CA ARG A 54 -8.13 26.13 -2.19
C ARG A 54 -8.88 24.80 -2.38
N LEU A 55 -8.47 23.75 -1.67
CA LEU A 55 -9.18 22.48 -1.68
C LEU A 55 -10.60 22.63 -1.12
N ARG A 56 -10.77 23.36 -0.01
CA ARG A 56 -12.10 23.69 0.53
C ARG A 56 -12.97 24.41 -0.51
N ASP A 57 -12.44 25.43 -1.17
CA ASP A 57 -13.17 26.19 -2.20
C ASP A 57 -13.54 25.32 -3.40
N THR A 58 -12.67 24.37 -3.77
CA THR A 58 -12.96 23.38 -4.82
C THR A 58 -14.11 22.46 -4.41
N LEU A 59 -14.08 21.94 -3.18
CA LEU A 59 -15.14 21.07 -2.65
C LEU A 59 -16.49 21.80 -2.51
N VAL A 60 -16.48 23.05 -2.05
CA VAL A 60 -17.69 23.89 -1.98
C VAL A 60 -18.19 24.23 -3.39
N GLY A 61 -17.29 24.58 -4.30
CA GLY A 61 -17.61 24.90 -5.69
C GLY A 61 -18.24 23.73 -6.44
N ASP A 62 -17.76 22.51 -6.21
CA ASP A 62 -18.32 21.30 -6.83
C ASP A 62 -19.73 20.98 -6.31
N VAL A 63 -20.00 21.21 -5.01
CA VAL A 63 -21.36 21.14 -4.44
C VAL A 63 -22.29 22.18 -5.09
N VAL A 64 -21.80 23.39 -5.34
CA VAL A 64 -22.58 24.48 -5.98
C VAL A 64 -22.82 24.22 -7.48
N ARG A 65 -21.92 23.50 -8.17
CA ARG A 65 -22.06 23.14 -9.59
C ARG A 65 -23.04 22.00 -9.86
N GLY A 66 -23.75 21.52 -8.84
CA GLY A 66 -24.75 20.46 -9.01
C GLY A 66 -24.15 19.05 -9.09
N VAL A 67 -22.83 18.90 -8.90
CA VAL A 67 -22.26 17.62 -8.49
C VAL A 67 -22.66 17.47 -7.02
N GLN A 68 -23.90 17.04 -6.79
CA GLN A 68 -24.28 16.49 -5.49
C GLN A 68 -23.33 15.33 -5.26
N ILE A 69 -22.24 15.60 -4.53
CA ILE A 69 -21.41 14.55 -4.00
C ILE A 69 -22.36 13.84 -3.05
N GLY A 70 -23.00 12.77 -3.53
CA GLY A 70 -23.77 11.82 -2.75
C GLY A 70 -22.80 11.13 -1.81
N LEU A 71 -22.29 11.92 -0.86
CA LEU A 71 -21.42 11.49 0.19
C LEU A 71 -22.34 10.74 1.14
N GLU A 72 -22.46 9.44 0.89
CA GLU A 72 -22.92 8.53 1.93
C GLU A 72 -21.80 8.47 2.96
N SER A 73 -22.14 8.74 4.22
CA SER A 73 -21.19 8.55 5.30
C SER A 73 -20.82 7.08 5.37
N THR A 74 -19.52 6.78 5.40
CA THR A 74 -19.06 5.41 5.65
C THR A 74 -19.30 4.96 7.08
N GLU A 75 -19.71 5.87 7.97
CA GLU A 75 -19.84 5.63 9.42
C GLU A 75 -21.26 5.81 9.97
N THR A 76 -22.15 6.56 9.30
CA THR A 76 -23.51 6.83 9.82
C THR A 76 -24.62 6.19 8.98
N SER A 77 -25.53 5.49 9.66
CA SER A 77 -26.66 4.77 9.06
C SER A 77 -27.70 5.65 8.36
N ALA A 78 -27.59 6.98 8.50
CA ALA A 78 -28.51 7.96 7.93
C ALA A 78 -28.04 8.52 6.56
N GLY A 79 -26.85 8.15 6.07
CA GLY A 79 -26.35 8.52 4.74
C GLY A 79 -26.06 10.01 4.51
N GLN A 80 -26.42 10.91 5.44
CA GLN A 80 -26.30 12.35 5.26
C GLN A 80 -25.05 12.91 5.97
N VAL A 81 -24.05 13.29 5.17
CA VAL A 81 -22.71 13.71 5.65
C VAL A 81 -22.68 15.13 6.27
N GLY A 82 -23.68 15.96 5.97
CA GLY A 82 -23.78 17.32 6.47
C GLY A 82 -22.76 18.29 5.83
N PRO A 83 -22.81 19.59 6.17
CA PRO A 83 -21.97 20.61 5.55
C PRO A 83 -20.49 20.41 5.88
N LEU A 84 -19.64 20.90 4.97
CA LEU A 84 -18.18 20.91 5.15
C LEU A 84 -17.78 21.89 6.26
N ARG A 85 -17.16 21.37 7.33
CA ARG A 85 -16.71 22.16 8.48
C ARG A 85 -15.30 22.71 8.24
N SER A 86 -14.35 21.86 7.90
CA SER A 86 -12.95 22.25 7.68
C SER A 86 -12.20 21.31 6.75
N VAL A 87 -11.13 21.84 6.15
CA VAL A 87 -10.13 21.08 5.41
C VAL A 87 -8.78 21.48 5.98
N THR A 88 -7.95 20.50 6.35
CA THR A 88 -6.59 20.77 6.83
C THR A 88 -5.58 19.93 6.08
N ILE A 89 -4.40 20.50 5.84
CA ILE A 89 -3.26 19.82 5.23
C ILE A 89 -2.05 20.03 6.14
N ARG A 90 -1.38 18.94 6.52
CA ARG A 90 -0.28 18.96 7.50
C ARG A 90 0.81 17.97 7.12
N TRP A 91 2.03 18.31 7.50
CA TRP A 91 3.12 17.33 7.55
C TRP A 91 2.98 16.44 8.77
N PHE A 92 3.36 15.17 8.65
CA PHE A 92 3.53 14.26 9.77
C PHE A 92 4.79 13.40 9.59
N HIS A 93 5.40 12.98 10.68
CA HIS A 93 6.49 12.00 10.63
C HIS A 93 5.90 10.60 10.46
N ALA A 94 6.24 9.96 9.33
CA ALA A 94 5.70 8.64 9.02
C ALA A 94 6.05 7.61 10.11
N GLN A 95 7.25 7.69 10.68
CA GLN A 95 7.72 6.79 11.74
C GLN A 95 6.86 6.89 13.01
N ARG A 96 6.47 8.11 13.41
CA ARG A 96 5.62 8.32 14.60
C ARG A 96 4.23 7.71 14.42
N MET A 97 3.63 7.86 13.24
CA MET A 97 2.32 7.30 12.90
C MET A 97 2.27 5.77 13.01
N LEU A 98 3.39 5.10 12.72
CA LEU A 98 3.45 3.65 12.58
C LEU A 98 4.00 2.92 13.81
N GLY A 99 4.43 3.62 14.88
CA GLY A 99 4.93 2.90 16.06
C GLY A 99 5.60 3.68 17.18
N GLY A 100 5.57 5.01 17.23
CA GLY A 100 6.39 5.76 18.20
C GLY A 100 7.88 5.65 17.89
N ASP A 101 8.74 6.29 18.68
CA ASP A 101 10.19 6.40 18.42
C ASP A 101 10.88 5.02 18.39
N LEU A 102 10.84 4.34 17.24
CA LEU A 102 11.63 3.15 16.95
C LEU A 102 13.10 3.56 16.84
N SER A 103 13.72 3.86 17.98
CA SER A 103 15.15 4.15 18.08
C SER A 103 15.90 2.82 18.00
N TYR A 104 16.50 2.55 16.84
CA TYR A 104 17.49 1.50 16.73
C TYR A 104 18.74 1.93 17.50
N THR A 105 19.11 1.21 18.56
CA THR A 105 20.45 1.31 19.13
C THR A 105 21.36 0.39 18.34
N GLU A 106 22.55 0.84 17.97
CA GLU A 106 23.55 0.06 17.20
C GLU A 106 24.04 -1.22 17.92
N GLN A 107 23.50 -1.52 19.11
CA GLN A 107 23.82 -2.68 19.94
C GLN A 107 22.93 -3.91 19.67
N ASP A 108 21.89 -3.81 18.84
CA ASP A 108 21.08 -4.96 18.46
C ASP A 108 21.75 -5.67 17.26
N ASP A 109 22.46 -6.78 17.52
CA ASP A 109 23.16 -7.66 16.56
C ASP A 109 22.20 -8.44 15.62
N GLY A 110 21.05 -7.87 15.30
CA GLY A 110 20.10 -8.40 14.33
C GLY A 110 20.59 -8.19 12.89
N HIS A 111 20.57 -9.26 12.10
CA HIS A 111 20.79 -9.24 10.65
C HIS A 111 19.45 -9.33 9.88
N GLY A 112 18.35 -8.86 10.46
CA GLY A 112 17.00 -8.97 9.91
C GLY A 112 16.71 -8.00 8.76
N ILE A 113 15.66 -8.30 7.97
CA ILE A 113 15.16 -7.42 6.90
C ILE A 113 14.69 -6.07 7.48
N ASP A 114 14.11 -6.10 8.67
CA ASP A 114 13.67 -4.93 9.42
C ASP A 114 14.85 -4.03 9.83
N ASP A 115 15.96 -4.61 10.30
CA ASP A 115 17.16 -3.85 10.69
C ASP A 115 17.77 -3.11 9.51
N ALA A 116 17.88 -3.76 8.34
CA ALA A 116 18.42 -3.13 7.14
C ALA A 116 17.55 -1.95 6.65
N VAL A 117 16.22 -2.14 6.61
CA VAL A 117 15.28 -1.09 6.19
C VAL A 117 15.30 0.09 7.17
N MET A 118 15.35 -0.18 8.47
CA MET A 118 15.40 0.85 9.50
C MET A 118 16.72 1.63 9.51
N ARG A 119 17.87 0.96 9.36
CA ARG A 119 19.18 1.62 9.26
C ARG A 119 19.22 2.60 8.08
N GLN A 120 18.75 2.16 6.91
CA GLN A 120 18.67 3.02 5.73
C GLN A 120 17.71 4.19 5.95
N TRP A 121 16.59 3.96 6.64
CA TRP A 121 15.64 5.01 6.95
C TRP A 121 16.20 6.07 7.88
N ASN A 122 16.90 5.66 8.94
CA ASN A 122 17.49 6.58 9.92
C ASN A 122 18.54 7.49 9.28
N GLN A 123 19.24 7.00 8.26
CA GLN A 123 20.21 7.77 7.46
C GLN A 123 19.56 8.77 6.48
N LEU A 124 18.25 8.68 6.22
CA LEU A 124 17.59 9.63 5.33
C LEU A 124 17.54 11.04 5.95
N PRO A 125 17.66 12.09 5.12
CA PRO A 125 17.34 13.45 5.53
C PRO A 125 15.89 13.56 6.06
N GLU A 126 15.67 14.38 7.07
CA GLU A 126 14.35 14.56 7.70
C GLU A 126 13.23 14.89 6.71
N ARG A 127 13.52 15.68 5.66
CA ARG A 127 12.56 16.01 4.60
C ARG A 127 11.96 14.80 3.88
N HIS A 128 12.70 13.68 3.80
CA HIS A 128 12.24 12.45 3.16
C HIS A 128 11.49 11.52 4.13
N LYS A 129 11.50 11.81 5.43
CA LYS A 129 10.78 11.04 6.45
C LYS A 129 9.35 11.54 6.67
N LEU A 130 9.02 12.68 6.09
CA LEU A 130 7.73 13.35 6.22
C LEU A 130 6.72 12.80 5.21
N GLY A 131 5.49 12.62 5.67
CA GLY A 131 4.31 12.35 4.84
C GLY A 131 3.33 13.52 4.88
N LEU A 132 2.47 13.62 3.87
CA LEU A 132 1.44 14.66 3.80
C LEU A 132 0.08 14.08 4.19
N TRP A 133 -0.59 14.72 5.14
CA TRP A 133 -1.92 14.33 5.60
C TRP A 133 -2.93 15.41 5.23
N ILE A 134 -3.98 15.01 4.52
CA ILE A 134 -5.14 15.83 4.20
C ILE A 134 -6.33 15.29 4.98
N GLU A 135 -6.95 16.15 5.78
CA GLU A 135 -8.15 15.85 6.56
C GLU A 135 -9.30 16.72 6.06
N ILE A 136 -10.44 16.10 5.75
CA ILE A 136 -11.66 16.77 5.32
C ILE A 136 -12.74 16.42 6.34
N LEU A 137 -13.21 17.42 7.09
CA LEU A 137 -14.19 17.24 8.16
C LEU A 137 -15.54 17.81 7.72
N HIS A 138 -16.53 16.94 7.68
CA HIS A 138 -17.93 17.30 7.59
C HIS A 138 -18.58 17.24 8.98
N GLU A 139 -19.85 17.63 9.06
CA GLU A 139 -20.62 17.54 10.29
C GLU A 139 -20.77 16.11 10.83
N ASN A 140 -21.04 15.14 9.95
CA ASN A 140 -21.30 13.75 10.33
C ASN A 140 -20.30 12.74 9.75
N ALA A 141 -19.19 13.21 9.17
CA ALA A 141 -18.16 12.34 8.62
C ALA A 141 -16.77 13.00 8.62
N SER A 142 -15.74 12.19 8.76
CA SER A 142 -14.35 12.57 8.56
C SER A 142 -13.73 11.73 7.44
N TYR A 143 -12.96 12.40 6.59
CA TYR A 143 -12.27 11.77 5.47
C TYR A 143 -10.78 12.09 5.53
N VAL A 144 -9.97 11.11 5.12
CA VAL A 144 -8.52 11.18 5.28
C VAL A 144 -7.84 10.75 3.98
N ALA A 145 -6.85 11.54 3.56
CA ALA A 145 -5.88 11.16 2.55
C ALA A 145 -4.45 11.26 3.13
N LEU A 146 -3.67 10.19 2.98
CA LEU A 146 -2.28 10.11 3.45
C LEU A 146 -1.36 9.85 2.28
N LEU A 147 -0.41 10.75 2.05
CA LEU A 147 0.68 10.56 1.12
C LEU A 147 1.91 10.15 1.92
N LEU A 148 2.39 8.94 1.67
CA LEU A 148 3.46 8.32 2.43
C LEU A 148 4.79 8.39 1.66
N PRO A 149 5.90 8.62 2.36
CA PRO A 149 7.23 8.59 1.76
C PRO A 149 7.60 7.19 1.25
N GLY A 150 8.39 7.16 0.18
CA GLY A 150 8.89 5.93 -0.43
C GLY A 150 10.12 5.37 0.29
N HIS A 151 10.52 4.15 -0.05
CA HIS A 151 11.70 3.51 0.54
C HIS A 151 13.02 4.23 0.18
N PRO A 152 14.01 4.33 1.10
CA PRO A 152 15.33 4.93 0.88
C PRO A 152 16.05 4.42 -0.38
N GLY A 153 16.01 3.11 -0.67
CA GLY A 153 16.61 2.55 -1.88
C GLY A 153 15.94 3.00 -3.19
N ALA A 154 14.67 3.38 -3.15
CA ALA A 154 14.00 4.01 -4.28
C ALA A 154 14.43 5.49 -4.42
N ILE A 155 14.58 6.19 -3.29
CA ILE A 155 14.97 7.61 -3.23
C ILE A 155 16.37 7.82 -3.86
N THR A 156 17.30 6.88 -3.67
CA THR A 156 18.65 6.96 -4.25
C THR A 156 18.71 6.55 -5.73
N THR A 157 17.94 5.54 -6.16
CA THR A 157 17.97 5.00 -7.53
C THR A 157 17.24 5.88 -8.56
N ALA A 158 16.25 6.67 -8.16
CA ALA A 158 15.64 7.66 -9.06
C ALA A 158 16.60 8.79 -9.45
N SER A 159 17.75 8.92 -8.77
CA SER A 159 18.74 9.96 -9.05
C SER A 159 19.55 9.71 -10.33
N SER A 160 19.42 8.57 -11.02
CA SER A 160 20.41 8.16 -12.05
C SER A 160 19.87 7.68 -13.40
N ASP A 161 18.62 7.22 -13.52
CA ASP A 161 18.27 6.33 -14.66
C ASP A 161 17.51 6.97 -15.85
N TRP A 162 17.09 8.24 -15.78
CA TRP A 162 16.41 8.89 -16.93
C TRP A 162 17.34 9.74 -17.81
N ALA A 163 18.61 9.93 -17.40
CA ALA A 163 19.60 10.56 -18.25
C ALA A 163 20.01 9.58 -19.35
N MET A 164 19.31 9.63 -20.49
CA MET A 164 19.78 9.06 -21.75
C MET A 164 21.28 9.38 -21.90
N GLN A 165 22.14 8.37 -21.79
CA GLN A 165 23.52 8.45 -22.27
C GLN A 165 23.48 8.47 -23.81
N SER A 166 23.00 9.57 -24.38
CA SER A 166 23.31 9.92 -25.76
C SER A 166 24.59 10.74 -25.73
N GLY A 167 25.63 10.24 -26.40
CA GLY A 167 26.99 10.80 -26.41
C GLY A 167 27.08 12.23 -26.96
N GLY A 168 26.67 13.19 -26.15
CA GLY A 168 26.86 14.62 -26.31
C GLY A 168 27.01 15.25 -24.93
N ALA A 169 27.84 16.28 -24.83
CA ALA A 169 28.22 16.93 -23.57
C ALA A 169 27.01 17.12 -22.61
N PRO A 170 27.18 16.88 -21.30
CA PRO A 170 26.09 16.95 -20.34
C PRO A 170 25.55 18.38 -20.32
N LEU A 171 24.41 18.60 -20.98
CA LEU A 171 23.60 19.77 -20.73
C LEU A 171 23.16 19.68 -19.27
N ASP A 172 23.43 20.74 -18.52
CA ASP A 172 23.19 20.90 -17.08
C ASP A 172 21.69 21.00 -16.76
N VAL A 173 20.90 20.05 -17.27
CA VAL A 173 19.49 19.85 -16.93
C VAL A 173 19.44 18.81 -15.81
N ARG A 174 20.16 19.08 -14.71
CA ARG A 174 19.74 18.54 -13.42
C ARG A 174 18.40 19.23 -13.15
N ALA A 175 17.30 18.55 -13.48
CA ALA A 175 15.99 18.94 -12.97
C ALA A 175 16.18 19.17 -11.47
N ASP A 176 15.96 20.41 -11.05
CA ASP A 176 16.32 20.94 -9.74
C ASP A 176 15.59 20.09 -8.69
N GLN A 177 16.28 19.10 -8.11
CA GLN A 177 15.66 18.01 -7.36
C GLN A 177 14.92 18.51 -6.12
N ASP A 178 15.27 19.71 -5.64
CA ASP A 178 14.61 20.38 -4.53
C ASP A 178 13.21 20.91 -4.90
N GLN A 179 12.83 20.92 -6.18
CA GLN A 179 11.49 21.32 -6.64
C GLN A 179 10.48 20.16 -6.67
N PHE A 180 10.90 18.95 -6.30
CA PHE A 180 10.04 17.75 -6.29
C PHE A 180 10.00 17.11 -4.91
N VAL A 181 8.82 16.63 -4.52
CA VAL A 181 8.61 15.87 -3.29
C VAL A 181 8.09 14.48 -3.63
N ARG A 182 8.75 13.46 -3.10
CA ARG A 182 8.48 12.07 -3.43
C ARG A 182 7.61 11.38 -2.39
N LEU A 183 6.31 11.26 -2.68
CA LEU A 183 5.34 10.54 -1.85
C LEU A 183 4.55 9.54 -2.70
N PRO A 184 5.15 8.38 -3.05
CA PRO A 184 4.64 7.51 -4.11
C PRO A 184 3.36 6.75 -3.75
N LEU A 185 3.01 6.66 -2.47
CA LEU A 185 1.86 5.90 -1.98
C LEU A 185 0.80 6.85 -1.40
N LEU A 186 -0.38 6.87 -2.01
CA LEU A 186 -1.53 7.61 -1.55
C LEU A 186 -2.60 6.66 -1.00
N LEU A 187 -2.96 6.85 0.26
CA LEU A 187 -4.00 6.11 0.97
C LEU A 187 -5.23 7.01 1.13
N LEU A 188 -6.38 6.58 0.59
CA LEU A 188 -7.64 7.34 0.67
C LEU A 188 -8.68 6.59 1.49
N ARG A 189 -9.23 7.25 2.51
CA ARG A 189 -10.40 6.83 3.27
C ARG A 189 -11.53 7.83 3.07
N MET A 190 -12.31 7.62 2.01
CA MET A 190 -13.45 8.46 1.62
C MET A 190 -14.34 7.76 0.57
N PRO A 191 -15.56 8.25 0.29
CA PRO A 191 -16.43 7.74 -0.78
C PRO A 191 -15.83 7.93 -2.18
N GLN A 192 -16.28 7.11 -3.14
CA GLN A 192 -15.71 7.09 -4.49
C GLN A 192 -15.76 8.45 -5.20
N ALA A 193 -16.85 9.21 -5.03
CA ALA A 193 -16.98 10.53 -5.61
C ALA A 193 -15.89 11.50 -5.09
N LEU A 194 -15.61 11.48 -3.78
CA LEU A 194 -14.58 12.33 -3.18
C LEU A 194 -13.16 11.89 -3.57
N LYS A 195 -12.92 10.57 -3.72
CA LYS A 195 -11.61 10.06 -4.19
C LYS A 195 -11.23 10.65 -5.54
N LYS A 196 -12.20 10.75 -6.45
CA LYS A 196 -11.97 11.32 -7.79
C LYS A 196 -11.60 12.79 -7.68
N VAL A 197 -12.40 13.59 -6.96
CA VAL A 197 -12.15 15.03 -6.79
C VAL A 197 -10.80 15.30 -6.13
N VAL A 198 -10.48 14.59 -5.03
CA VAL A 198 -9.20 14.75 -4.33
C VAL A 198 -8.04 14.29 -5.20
N GLY A 199 -8.17 13.18 -5.92
CA GLY A 199 -7.16 12.69 -6.85
C GLY A 199 -6.87 13.67 -8.00
N ASP A 200 -7.92 14.22 -8.60
CA ASP A 200 -7.82 15.22 -9.68
C ASP A 200 -7.23 16.54 -9.15
N TRP A 201 -7.63 16.97 -7.95
CA TRP A 201 -7.08 18.15 -7.29
C TRP A 201 -5.58 17.99 -6.98
N ILE A 202 -5.15 16.86 -6.43
CA ILE A 202 -3.73 16.56 -6.18
C ILE A 202 -2.96 16.58 -7.51
N SER A 203 -3.49 15.92 -8.53
CA SER A 203 -2.86 15.84 -9.85
C SER A 203 -2.67 17.22 -10.48
N THR A 204 -3.68 18.09 -10.38
CA THR A 204 -3.64 19.45 -10.94
C THR A 204 -2.80 20.42 -10.11
N THR A 205 -2.83 20.29 -8.78
CA THR A 205 -2.13 21.21 -7.87
C THR A 205 -0.62 21.01 -7.87
N PHE A 206 -0.19 19.75 -8.00
CA PHE A 206 1.22 19.36 -7.90
C PHE A 206 1.79 18.81 -9.21
N ASP A 207 1.09 19.00 -10.34
CA ASP A 207 1.48 18.48 -11.66
C ASP A 207 1.99 17.03 -11.60
N CYS A 208 1.17 16.16 -11.01
CA CYS A 208 1.53 14.77 -10.75
C CYS A 208 0.45 13.82 -11.28
N ARG A 209 0.81 12.55 -11.45
CA ARG A 209 -0.12 11.50 -11.89
C ARG A 209 -0.57 10.66 -10.71
N VAL A 210 -1.86 10.73 -10.38
CA VAL A 210 -2.51 9.82 -9.43
C VAL A 210 -3.15 8.67 -10.20
N SER A 211 -2.87 7.42 -9.82
CA SER A 211 -3.45 6.23 -10.43
C SER A 211 -3.81 5.19 -9.38
N LYS A 212 -4.89 4.44 -9.60
CA LYS A 212 -5.28 3.35 -8.68
C LYS A 212 -4.18 2.30 -8.66
N LEU A 213 -3.78 1.90 -7.47
CA LEU A 213 -2.78 0.85 -7.32
C LEU A 213 -3.41 -0.51 -7.62
N ASN A 214 -2.75 -1.33 -8.44
CA ASN A 214 -3.13 -2.70 -8.72
C ASN A 214 -1.98 -3.64 -8.32
N LEU A 215 -2.06 -4.19 -7.11
CA LEU A 215 -1.10 -5.14 -6.59
C LEU A 215 -1.32 -6.52 -7.25
N GLY A 216 -0.34 -6.97 -8.02
CA GLY A 216 -0.35 -8.31 -8.59
C GLY A 216 0.09 -9.39 -7.60
N THR A 217 -0.12 -10.64 -7.98
CA THR A 217 0.24 -11.86 -7.25
C THR A 217 1.65 -11.80 -6.68
N ARG A 218 2.64 -11.38 -7.48
CA ARG A 218 4.04 -11.25 -7.03
C ARG A 218 4.17 -10.41 -5.78
N THR A 219 3.53 -9.24 -5.78
CA THR A 219 3.65 -8.27 -4.71
C THR A 219 2.92 -8.77 -3.46
N LEU A 220 1.73 -9.34 -3.61
CA LEU A 220 0.99 -9.92 -2.48
C LEU A 220 1.76 -11.07 -1.81
N VAL A 221 2.30 -12.00 -2.60
CA VAL A 221 3.12 -13.12 -2.11
C VAL A 221 4.36 -12.62 -1.39
N THR A 222 5.13 -11.73 -2.04
CA THR A 222 6.36 -11.22 -1.43
C THR A 222 6.07 -10.49 -0.12
N MET A 223 5.03 -9.66 -0.06
CA MET A 223 4.65 -8.94 1.15
C MET A 223 4.27 -9.89 2.29
N TRP A 224 3.56 -10.98 1.98
CA TRP A 224 3.18 -11.98 2.97
C TRP A 224 4.38 -12.76 3.49
N GLU A 225 5.29 -13.17 2.61
CA GLU A 225 6.50 -13.91 2.98
C GLU A 225 7.47 -13.03 3.80
N ASP A 226 7.65 -11.77 3.38
CA ASP A 226 8.42 -10.77 4.15
C ASP A 226 7.77 -10.52 5.51
N TRP A 227 6.43 -10.44 5.57
CA TRP A 227 5.71 -10.28 6.83
C TRP A 227 5.95 -11.46 7.78
N ILE A 228 5.89 -12.70 7.29
CA ILE A 228 6.18 -13.89 8.09
C ILE A 228 7.61 -13.83 8.66
N LYS A 229 8.58 -13.40 7.85
CA LYS A 229 9.99 -13.28 8.27
C LYS A 229 10.18 -12.23 9.37
N ILE A 230 9.48 -11.10 9.29
CA ILE A 230 9.66 -9.96 10.20
C ILE A 230 8.80 -10.09 11.46
N ALA A 231 7.47 -10.19 11.30
CA ALA A 231 6.55 -10.19 12.43
C ALA A 231 6.51 -11.51 13.18
N ARG A 232 7.00 -12.59 12.53
CA ARG A 232 6.77 -13.99 12.91
C ARG A 232 5.28 -14.34 12.96
N LEU A 233 4.95 -15.61 12.71
CA LEU A 233 3.55 -16.04 12.76
C LEU A 233 3.05 -16.02 14.22
N PRO A 234 2.03 -15.20 14.57
CA PRO A 234 1.50 -15.19 15.92
C PRO A 234 0.90 -16.57 16.24
N GLY A 235 1.09 -17.03 17.48
CA GLY A 235 0.61 -18.36 17.90
C GLY A 235 -0.91 -18.44 18.12
N ARG A 236 -1.59 -17.28 18.17
CA ARG A 236 -3.05 -17.14 18.32
C ARG A 236 -3.50 -15.92 17.52
N GLY A 237 -4.68 -16.01 16.90
CA GLY A 237 -5.22 -14.92 16.09
C GLY A 237 -6.38 -15.42 15.23
N PRO A 238 -7.02 -14.52 14.47
CA PRO A 238 -7.99 -14.93 13.46
C PRO A 238 -7.28 -15.73 12.35
N ASP A 239 -8.07 -16.54 11.66
CA ASP A 239 -7.57 -17.38 10.57
C ASP A 239 -7.03 -16.54 9.41
N PHE A 240 -6.10 -17.14 8.68
CA PHE A 240 -5.57 -16.57 7.46
C PHE A 240 -6.49 -16.91 6.29
N THR A 241 -6.82 -15.93 5.46
CA THR A 241 -7.61 -16.14 4.26
C THR A 241 -6.85 -15.62 3.05
N ILE A 242 -6.74 -16.47 2.03
CA ILE A 242 -6.19 -16.13 0.72
C ILE A 242 -7.28 -16.28 -0.34
N THR A 243 -7.51 -15.22 -1.10
CA THR A 243 -8.47 -15.22 -2.22
C THR A 243 -7.71 -15.44 -3.51
N LEU A 244 -8.01 -16.55 -4.17
CA LEU A 244 -7.57 -16.84 -5.52
C LEU A 244 -8.63 -16.35 -6.51
N ALA A 245 -8.20 -15.86 -7.66
CA ALA A 245 -9.07 -15.61 -8.80
C ALA A 245 -8.50 -16.28 -10.05
N PHE A 246 -9.39 -16.64 -10.97
CA PHE A 246 -9.04 -17.39 -12.16
C PHE A 246 -9.28 -16.53 -13.40
N ASN A 247 -8.25 -16.36 -14.21
CA ASN A 247 -8.38 -15.72 -15.50
C ASN A 247 -8.78 -16.78 -16.53
N VAL A 248 -10.08 -16.89 -16.82
CA VAL A 248 -10.59 -17.75 -17.90
C VAL A 248 -10.66 -16.89 -19.15
N PRO A 249 -9.76 -17.08 -20.16
CA PRO A 249 -9.86 -16.32 -21.39
C PRO A 249 -11.13 -16.73 -22.12
N ILE A 250 -12.02 -15.77 -22.37
CA ILE A 250 -13.16 -15.98 -23.25
C ILE A 250 -12.58 -16.28 -24.65
N PRO A 251 -12.94 -17.39 -25.31
CA PRO A 251 -12.43 -17.69 -26.64
C PRO A 251 -12.80 -16.56 -27.61
N ALA A 252 -11.79 -15.99 -28.27
CA ALA A 252 -11.97 -15.00 -29.32
C ALA A 252 -12.67 -15.68 -30.50
N GLY A 253 -13.98 -15.51 -30.59
CA GLY A 253 -14.85 -16.18 -31.56
C GLY A 253 -16.33 -15.87 -31.38
N GLU A 254 -16.73 -15.36 -30.21
CA GLU A 254 -18.09 -14.87 -29.96
C GLU A 254 -18.05 -13.35 -29.76
N GLU A 255 -17.90 -12.60 -30.86
CA GLU A 255 -18.46 -11.26 -30.95
C GLU A 255 -19.99 -11.43 -30.98
N SER A 256 -20.59 -11.70 -29.83
CA SER A 256 -22.03 -11.71 -29.68
C SER A 256 -22.50 -10.26 -29.70
N GLU A 257 -22.91 -9.81 -30.88
CA GLU A 257 -23.86 -8.72 -31.07
C GLU A 257 -25.22 -9.14 -30.47
N ASP A 258 -25.35 -9.22 -29.14
CA ASP A 258 -26.67 -9.28 -28.51
C ASP A 258 -26.68 -8.68 -27.11
N ASP A 259 -27.72 -7.87 -26.89
CA ASP A 259 -28.02 -7.12 -25.69
C ASP A 259 -28.36 -8.07 -24.52
N GLY A 260 -27.73 -7.84 -23.37
CA GLY A 260 -28.30 -8.20 -22.08
C GLY A 260 -28.24 -9.68 -21.67
N ASN A 261 -27.21 -9.99 -20.88
CA ASN A 261 -27.36 -10.81 -19.67
C ASN A 261 -27.45 -12.35 -19.81
N SER A 262 -26.47 -12.97 -20.48
CA SER A 262 -26.07 -14.36 -20.17
C SER A 262 -24.64 -14.70 -20.61
N ASN A 263 -23.63 -14.13 -19.93
CA ASN A 263 -22.28 -14.71 -19.88
C ASN A 263 -22.06 -15.11 -18.43
N GLU A 264 -22.52 -16.29 -18.02
CA GLU A 264 -22.24 -16.81 -16.67
C GLU A 264 -20.76 -17.19 -16.60
N PRO A 265 -19.90 -16.41 -15.92
CA PRO A 265 -18.52 -16.82 -15.74
C PRO A 265 -18.49 -18.05 -14.83
N GLY A 266 -17.59 -18.99 -15.08
CA GLY A 266 -17.26 -20.06 -14.15
C GLY A 266 -16.76 -19.53 -12.79
N LEU A 267 -16.09 -20.38 -12.00
CA LEU A 267 -15.53 -19.99 -10.70
C LEU A 267 -14.59 -18.76 -10.86
N GLN A 268 -15.10 -17.57 -10.53
CA GLN A 268 -14.36 -16.31 -10.70
C GLN A 268 -13.31 -16.15 -9.60
N SER A 269 -13.62 -16.65 -8.40
CA SER A 269 -12.75 -16.61 -7.23
C SER A 269 -12.98 -17.77 -6.28
N MET A 270 -11.95 -18.12 -5.51
CA MET A 270 -11.99 -19.11 -4.45
C MET A 270 -11.28 -18.56 -3.21
N ASP A 271 -11.98 -18.56 -2.08
CA ASP A 271 -11.40 -18.21 -0.79
C ASP A 271 -10.94 -19.47 -0.08
N ILE A 272 -9.66 -19.49 0.33
CA ILE A 272 -9.08 -20.55 1.13
C ILE A 272 -8.76 -19.98 2.49
N THR A 273 -9.34 -20.57 3.53
CA THR A 273 -9.08 -20.20 4.92
C THR A 273 -8.23 -21.27 5.59
N ILE A 274 -7.12 -20.84 6.20
CA ILE A 274 -6.15 -21.68 6.91
C ILE A 274 -6.15 -21.24 8.37
N SER A 275 -6.28 -22.21 9.28
CA SER A 275 -6.19 -21.88 10.69
C SER A 275 -4.81 -21.32 11.04
N GLN A 276 -4.78 -20.31 11.91
CA GLN A 276 -3.54 -19.65 12.33
C GLN A 276 -2.47 -20.62 12.85
N GLN A 277 -2.90 -21.72 13.50
CA GLN A 277 -2.00 -22.74 14.04
C GLN A 277 -1.29 -23.57 12.95
N ASP A 278 -1.93 -23.72 11.79
CA ASP A 278 -1.44 -24.57 10.70
C ASP A 278 -0.49 -23.82 9.75
N LEU A 279 -0.49 -22.49 9.78
CA LEU A 279 0.39 -21.66 8.94
C LEU A 279 1.88 -22.03 9.07
N ARG A 280 2.31 -22.37 10.29
CA ARG A 280 3.70 -22.77 10.55
C ARG A 280 4.06 -24.10 9.89
N LEU A 281 3.08 -24.97 9.68
CA LEU A 281 3.28 -26.26 9.00
C LEU A 281 3.59 -26.03 7.52
N PHE A 282 2.91 -25.09 6.87
CA PHE A 282 3.17 -24.72 5.48
C PHE A 282 4.56 -24.13 5.29
N VAL A 283 4.97 -23.20 6.17
CA VAL A 283 6.33 -22.61 6.15
C VAL A 283 7.38 -23.71 6.28
N ARG A 284 7.24 -24.57 7.30
CA ARG A 284 8.19 -25.68 7.55
C ARG A 284 8.24 -26.66 6.37
N ALA A 285 7.09 -27.01 5.79
CA ALA A 285 7.02 -27.91 4.64
C ALA A 285 7.70 -27.30 3.40
N GLY A 286 7.59 -25.98 3.22
CA GLY A 286 8.33 -25.23 2.21
C GLY A 286 9.84 -25.31 2.39
N GLU A 287 10.32 -24.93 3.58
CA GLU A 287 11.74 -24.94 3.96
C GLU A 287 12.38 -26.33 3.82
N GLN A 288 11.67 -27.38 4.23
CA GLN A 288 12.19 -28.75 4.20
C GLN A 288 12.36 -29.32 2.80
N SER A 289 11.67 -28.76 1.81
CA SER A 289 11.69 -29.31 0.46
C SER A 289 12.93 -28.92 -0.33
N GLY A 290 13.60 -27.79 0.00
CA GLY A 290 14.85 -27.33 -0.63
C GLY A 290 14.80 -27.05 -2.14
N GLU A 291 13.68 -27.33 -2.80
CA GLU A 291 13.46 -27.20 -4.23
C GLU A 291 12.15 -26.46 -4.52
N LEU A 292 12.09 -25.75 -5.65
CA LEU A 292 10.85 -25.15 -6.14
C LEU A 292 9.86 -26.24 -6.56
N TYR A 293 8.65 -26.21 -6.00
CA TYR A 293 7.59 -27.12 -6.39
C TYR A 293 7.23 -26.98 -7.88
N ARG A 294 7.21 -28.08 -8.62
CA ARG A 294 6.71 -28.15 -9.99
C ARG A 294 5.50 -29.07 -10.01
N SER A 295 4.38 -28.56 -10.48
CA SER A 295 3.19 -29.38 -10.65
C SER A 295 3.41 -30.40 -11.76
N THR A 296 2.86 -31.60 -11.54
CA THR A 296 2.85 -32.68 -12.53
C THR A 296 1.91 -32.36 -13.69
N ALA A 297 0.92 -31.50 -13.46
CA ALA A 297 0.04 -30.95 -14.48
C ALA A 297 0.75 -29.83 -15.27
N SER A 298 1.70 -30.22 -16.12
CA SER A 298 2.27 -29.34 -17.14
C SER A 298 1.30 -29.17 -18.30
N GLY A 299 1.00 -27.93 -18.67
CA GLY A 299 0.14 -27.61 -19.82
C GLY A 299 0.97 -27.04 -20.99
N PHE A 300 0.33 -26.89 -22.15
CA PHE A 300 0.95 -26.28 -23.35
C PHE A 300 1.55 -24.88 -23.08
N TRP A 301 1.02 -24.15 -22.10
CA TRP A 301 1.51 -22.85 -21.64
C TRP A 301 2.91 -22.89 -21.01
N ASP A 302 3.40 -24.04 -20.57
CA ASP A 302 4.74 -24.13 -19.96
C ASP A 302 5.83 -23.93 -21.02
N THR A 303 5.56 -24.37 -22.25
CA THR A 303 6.46 -24.22 -23.39
C THR A 303 6.21 -22.96 -24.22
N ASP A 304 5.02 -22.35 -24.14
CA ASP A 304 4.67 -21.15 -24.90
C ASP A 304 4.58 -19.89 -24.00
N PRO A 305 5.58 -18.98 -24.06
CA PRO A 305 5.58 -17.76 -23.26
C PRO A 305 4.45 -16.78 -23.64
N ARG A 306 3.91 -16.84 -24.87
CA ARG A 306 2.80 -15.98 -25.30
C ARG A 306 1.51 -16.41 -24.61
N GLU A 307 1.24 -17.71 -24.63
CA GLU A 307 0.08 -18.27 -23.96
C GLU A 307 0.14 -18.07 -22.44
N ARG A 308 1.33 -18.26 -21.85
CA ARG A 308 1.57 -17.94 -20.44
C ARG A 308 1.23 -16.48 -20.11
N ARG A 309 1.62 -15.53 -20.97
CA ARG A 309 1.28 -14.11 -20.80
C ARG A 309 -0.21 -13.83 -20.99
N ARG A 310 -0.85 -14.48 -21.98
CA ARG A 310 -2.30 -14.36 -22.21
C ARG A 310 -3.10 -14.81 -21.00
N LEU A 311 -2.72 -15.94 -20.41
CA LEU A 311 -3.35 -16.51 -19.21
C LEU A 311 -3.05 -15.70 -17.94
N ALA A 312 -1.86 -15.11 -17.82
CA ALA A 312 -1.49 -14.23 -16.70
C ALA A 312 -2.31 -12.92 -16.65
N GLY A 313 -2.94 -12.53 -17.77
CA GLY A 313 -3.68 -11.28 -17.89
C GLY A 313 -2.79 -10.09 -18.23
N ALA A 314 -3.36 -8.89 -18.13
CA ALA A 314 -2.71 -7.66 -18.60
C ALA A 314 -1.58 -7.16 -17.68
N ASN A 315 -1.57 -7.55 -16.41
CA ASN A 315 -0.57 -7.12 -15.43
C ASN A 315 0.56 -8.15 -15.34
N ALA A 316 1.80 -7.72 -15.56
CA ALA A 316 2.97 -8.60 -15.53
C ALA A 316 3.22 -9.27 -14.16
N ASP A 317 2.69 -8.67 -13.10
CA ASP A 317 2.81 -9.18 -11.73
C ASP A 317 1.70 -10.19 -11.35
N ASP A 318 0.67 -10.39 -12.18
CA ASP A 318 -0.47 -11.26 -11.86
C ASP A 318 -0.14 -12.76 -12.09
N GLY A 319 0.67 -13.07 -13.11
CA GLY A 319 1.12 -14.43 -13.37
C GLY A 319 2.32 -14.85 -12.54
N TRP A 320 2.74 -16.11 -12.66
CA TRP A 320 3.85 -16.72 -11.87
C TRP A 320 5.19 -16.81 -12.62
N ALA A 321 5.38 -16.05 -13.71
CA ALA A 321 6.61 -16.12 -14.52
C ALA A 321 7.88 -15.72 -13.74
N TRP A 322 7.75 -14.75 -12.84
CA TRP A 322 8.84 -14.23 -12.01
C TRP A 322 9.47 -15.27 -11.06
N ARG A 323 8.75 -16.34 -10.74
CA ARG A 323 9.21 -17.41 -9.84
C ARG A 323 10.40 -18.19 -10.39
N THR A 324 10.54 -18.28 -11.71
CA THR A 324 11.63 -19.04 -12.36
C THR A 324 13.03 -18.49 -12.06
N ASN A 325 13.12 -17.22 -11.65
CA ASN A 325 14.37 -16.53 -11.34
C ASN A 325 14.64 -16.41 -9.83
N GLN A 326 13.87 -17.09 -8.98
CA GLN A 326 13.97 -16.98 -7.54
C GLN A 326 14.51 -18.25 -6.89
N GLU A 327 15.16 -18.08 -5.75
CA GLU A 327 15.62 -19.19 -4.94
C GLU A 327 14.44 -19.87 -4.22
N PRO A 328 14.51 -21.20 -3.97
CA PRO A 328 13.46 -21.94 -3.27
C PRO A 328 13.10 -21.37 -1.89
N ASP A 329 14.07 -20.76 -1.22
CA ASP A 329 13.95 -20.26 0.14
C ASP A 329 13.33 -18.85 0.21
N GLU A 330 13.02 -18.22 -0.92
CA GLU A 330 12.42 -16.89 -0.91
C GLU A 330 10.96 -16.91 -0.41
N HIS A 331 10.18 -17.94 -0.78
CA HIS A 331 8.72 -18.01 -0.55
C HIS A 331 8.27 -19.35 0.08
N PRO A 332 8.81 -19.74 1.25
CA PRO A 332 8.58 -21.07 1.82
C PRO A 332 7.11 -21.37 2.11
N PHE A 333 6.34 -20.38 2.61
CA PHE A 333 4.91 -20.60 2.84
C PHE A 333 4.18 -20.95 1.53
N THR A 334 4.44 -20.18 0.48
CA THR A 334 3.78 -20.30 -0.82
C THR A 334 4.12 -21.63 -1.47
N GLU A 335 5.36 -22.09 -1.35
CA GLU A 335 5.82 -23.40 -1.83
C GLU A 335 5.13 -24.55 -1.09
N GLY A 336 5.07 -24.50 0.25
CA GLY A 336 4.37 -25.50 1.06
C GLY A 336 2.87 -25.52 0.76
N PHE A 337 2.26 -24.35 0.58
CA PHE A 337 0.85 -24.19 0.25
C PHE A 337 0.52 -24.74 -1.14
N ALA A 338 1.34 -24.44 -2.15
CA ALA A 338 1.16 -24.97 -3.50
C ALA A 338 1.17 -26.50 -3.54
N ARG A 339 2.11 -27.14 -2.81
CA ARG A 339 2.18 -28.61 -2.68
C ARG A 339 0.91 -29.18 -2.06
N TYR A 340 0.41 -28.55 -1.01
CA TYR A 340 -0.80 -28.99 -0.33
C TYR A 340 -2.02 -28.90 -1.25
N LEU A 341 -2.17 -27.78 -1.98
CA LEU A 341 -3.28 -27.59 -2.92
C LEU A 341 -3.24 -28.60 -4.07
N ASP A 342 -2.08 -28.90 -4.62
CA ASP A 342 -1.96 -29.90 -5.67
C ASP A 342 -2.26 -31.31 -5.13
N HIS A 343 -1.72 -31.66 -3.97
CA HIS A 343 -1.89 -32.99 -3.39
C HIS A 343 -3.34 -33.26 -2.94
N HIS A 344 -4.01 -32.28 -2.32
CA HIS A 344 -5.32 -32.48 -1.72
C HIS A 344 -6.49 -31.98 -2.57
N LEU A 345 -6.28 -30.99 -3.45
CA LEU A 345 -7.33 -30.39 -4.27
C LEU A 345 -7.08 -30.55 -5.77
N ALA A 346 -5.98 -31.19 -6.18
CA ALA A 346 -5.54 -31.24 -7.58
C ALA A 346 -5.45 -29.84 -8.22
N LEU A 347 -5.13 -28.83 -7.40
CA LEU A 347 -5.09 -27.43 -7.83
C LEU A 347 -3.65 -26.95 -7.96
N ASN A 348 -3.24 -26.68 -9.20
CA ASN A 348 -1.95 -26.06 -9.49
C ASN A 348 -1.99 -24.55 -9.21
N LEU A 349 -1.52 -24.14 -8.03
CA LEU A 349 -1.43 -22.71 -7.64
C LEU A 349 -0.59 -21.89 -8.63
N PHE A 350 0.43 -22.49 -9.23
CA PHE A 350 1.38 -21.81 -10.12
C PHE A 350 0.94 -21.81 -11.59
N HIS A 351 -0.29 -22.25 -11.87
CA HIS A 351 -0.87 -22.12 -13.20
C HIS A 351 -0.99 -20.62 -13.56
N PRO A 352 -0.63 -20.19 -14.80
CA PRO A 352 -0.60 -18.77 -15.15
C PRO A 352 -1.94 -18.04 -15.01
N ALA A 353 -3.05 -18.77 -15.15
CA ALA A 353 -4.40 -18.24 -14.96
C ALA A 353 -4.81 -18.06 -13.49
N VAL A 354 -4.07 -18.63 -12.53
CA VAL A 354 -4.37 -18.52 -11.10
C VAL A 354 -3.64 -17.30 -10.57
N ARG A 355 -4.38 -16.35 -10.00
CA ARG A 355 -3.84 -15.15 -9.36
C ARG A 355 -4.27 -15.05 -7.92
N ILE A 356 -3.41 -14.50 -7.08
CA ILE A 356 -3.79 -14.11 -5.72
C ILE A 356 -4.28 -12.67 -5.82
N VAL A 357 -5.49 -12.39 -5.33
CA VAL A 357 -6.10 -11.04 -5.40
C VAL A 357 -6.26 -10.37 -4.04
N GLN A 358 -6.25 -11.18 -2.97
CA GLN A 358 -6.34 -10.70 -1.60
C GLN A 358 -5.66 -11.68 -0.64
N ILE A 359 -4.98 -11.12 0.36
CA ILE A 359 -4.46 -11.80 1.54
C ILE A 359 -5.01 -11.09 2.77
N SER A 360 -5.56 -11.86 3.70
CA SER A 360 -6.10 -11.38 4.97
C SER A 360 -5.55 -12.23 6.10
N CYS A 361 -4.99 -11.58 7.12
CA CYS A 361 -4.54 -12.21 8.34
C CYS A 361 -4.94 -11.35 9.54
N GLY A 362 -4.61 -11.79 10.76
CA GLY A 362 -4.92 -11.02 11.96
C GLY A 362 -4.26 -9.66 12.08
N CYS A 363 -3.21 -9.39 11.29
CA CYS A 363 -2.45 -8.16 11.35
C CYS A 363 -2.71 -7.23 10.16
N PHE A 364 -3.16 -7.72 9.02
CA PHE A 364 -3.47 -6.87 7.87
C PHE A 364 -4.42 -7.54 6.88
N VAL A 365 -5.06 -6.72 6.06
CA VAL A 365 -5.79 -7.11 4.86
C VAL A 365 -5.20 -6.33 3.69
N LEU A 366 -4.67 -7.05 2.71
CA LEU A 366 -4.09 -6.51 1.49
C LEU A 366 -4.81 -7.10 0.29
N ALA A 367 -5.39 -6.24 -0.54
CA ALA A 367 -5.96 -6.61 -1.83
C ALA A 367 -5.41 -5.68 -2.91
N GLN A 368 -5.72 -5.98 -4.18
CA GLN A 368 -5.25 -5.23 -5.35
C GLN A 368 -5.19 -3.70 -5.16
N SER A 369 -6.23 -3.09 -4.58
CA SER A 369 -6.30 -1.64 -4.35
C SER A 369 -6.76 -1.25 -2.95
N ARG A 370 -6.59 -2.14 -1.97
CA ARG A 370 -7.12 -1.95 -0.61
C ARG A 370 -6.10 -2.40 0.42
N LEU A 371 -5.92 -1.59 1.45
CA LEU A 371 -5.04 -1.85 2.58
C LEU A 371 -5.78 -1.60 3.89
N LYS A 372 -5.66 -2.52 4.83
CA LYS A 372 -6.00 -2.32 6.24
C LYS A 372 -4.90 -2.95 7.07
N ILE A 373 -4.31 -2.20 8.00
CA ILE A 373 -3.40 -2.77 9.01
C ILE A 373 -4.14 -2.77 10.32
N VAL A 374 -4.14 -3.92 10.99
CA VAL A 374 -4.88 -4.18 12.22
C VAL A 374 -3.90 -4.13 13.39
N LYS A 375 -4.25 -3.33 14.40
CA LYS A 375 -3.53 -3.27 15.68
C LYS A 375 -4.46 -3.78 16.76
N VAL A 376 -4.11 -4.91 17.38
CA VAL A 376 -4.89 -5.56 18.44
C VAL A 376 -4.11 -5.44 19.75
N GLY A 377 -4.67 -4.75 20.75
CA GLY A 377 -4.10 -4.61 22.10
C GLY A 377 -3.03 -3.51 22.25
N SER A 378 -2.52 -3.38 23.48
CA SER A 378 -1.37 -2.52 23.81
C SER A 378 -0.07 -3.25 23.46
N GLU A 379 0.62 -2.74 22.44
CA GLU A 379 2.06 -2.87 22.21
C GLU A 379 2.63 -4.29 22.04
N SER A 380 2.74 -4.72 20.78
CA SER A 380 3.95 -5.41 20.35
C SER A 380 4.61 -4.50 19.31
N ASP A 381 5.73 -3.90 19.69
CA ASP A 381 6.55 -3.06 18.80
C ASP A 381 6.93 -3.80 17.51
N ASP A 382 6.93 -5.14 17.55
CA ASP A 382 7.16 -6.00 16.39
C ASP A 382 6.08 -5.82 15.31
N ILE A 383 4.80 -5.64 15.69
CA ILE A 383 3.71 -5.42 14.72
C ILE A 383 3.83 -4.03 14.11
N ALA A 384 4.19 -3.03 14.92
CA ALA A 384 4.44 -1.66 14.46
C ALA A 384 5.63 -1.62 13.49
N ARG A 385 6.72 -2.31 13.84
CA ARG A 385 7.93 -2.46 13.00
C ARG A 385 7.62 -3.24 11.71
N ALA A 386 6.86 -4.32 11.79
CA ALA A 386 6.44 -5.06 10.61
C ALA A 386 5.52 -4.24 9.70
N ALA A 387 4.55 -3.50 10.27
CA ALA A 387 3.70 -2.58 9.52
C ALA A 387 4.52 -1.48 8.83
N TRP A 388 5.55 -0.97 9.50
CA TRP A 388 6.49 -0.02 8.93
C TRP A 388 7.26 -0.58 7.73
N VAL A 389 7.90 -1.74 7.90
CA VAL A 389 8.64 -2.38 6.81
C VAL A 389 7.69 -2.72 5.66
N PHE A 390 6.49 -3.20 5.96
CA PHE A 390 5.47 -3.51 4.98
C PHE A 390 5.08 -2.29 4.14
N VAL A 391 4.77 -1.15 4.77
CA VAL A 391 4.35 0.08 4.06
C VAL A 391 5.50 0.64 3.22
N THR A 392 6.72 0.65 3.76
CA THR A 392 7.89 1.16 3.05
C THR A 392 8.27 0.26 1.86
N ARG A 393 8.26 -1.06 2.03
CA ARG A 393 8.43 -2.04 0.95
C ARG A 393 7.35 -1.92 -0.11
N LEU A 394 6.11 -1.65 0.30
CA LEU A 394 5.02 -1.41 -0.63
C LEU A 394 5.38 -0.20 -1.51
N GLY A 395 5.78 0.92 -0.89
CA GLY A 395 6.25 2.10 -1.60
C GLY A 395 7.45 1.85 -2.54
N GLU A 396 8.41 1.00 -2.15
CA GLU A 396 9.55 0.59 -3.00
C GLU A 396 9.08 -0.07 -4.29
N ARG A 397 8.14 -1.02 -4.19
CA ARG A 397 7.59 -1.74 -5.35
C ARG A 397 6.81 -0.83 -6.29
N LEU A 398 6.37 0.34 -5.82
CA LEU A 398 5.69 1.35 -6.64
C LEU A 398 6.65 2.32 -7.33
N ALA A 399 7.93 2.32 -6.96
CA ALA A 399 8.92 3.07 -7.72
C ALA A 399 8.95 2.52 -9.16
N PRO A 400 9.03 3.39 -10.18
CA PRO A 400 9.22 2.91 -11.53
C PRO A 400 10.52 2.12 -11.56
N ARG A 401 10.41 0.78 -11.62
CA ARG A 401 11.52 -0.03 -12.09
C ARG A 401 11.75 0.43 -13.51
N GLY A 402 12.92 1.00 -13.78
CA GLY A 402 13.35 1.29 -15.14
C GLY A 402 13.08 0.03 -15.96
N THR A 403 12.18 0.17 -16.95
CA THR A 403 11.91 -0.89 -17.89
C THR A 403 13.21 -1.09 -18.65
N VAL A 404 14.00 -2.07 -18.24
CA VAL A 404 15.06 -2.61 -19.11
C VAL A 404 14.29 -3.32 -20.22
N VAL A 405 14.10 -2.60 -21.32
CA VAL A 405 13.69 -3.18 -22.61
C VAL A 405 14.91 -3.80 -23.24
#